data_AF-A0A2V7WI61-F1
#
_entry.id   AF-A0A2V7WI61-F1
#
_cell.length_a   1.000
_cell.length_b   1.000
_cell.length_c   1.000
_cell.angle_alpha   90.00
_cell.angle_beta   90.00
_cell.angle_gamma   90.00
#
_symmetry.space_group_name_H-M   'P 1'
#
loop_
_entity.id
_entity.type
_entity.pdbx_description
1 polymer ?
#
loop_
_entity_poly.entity_id
_entity_poly.type
_entity_poly.pdbx_seq_one_letter_code
_entity_poly.pdbx_strand_id
1 'polypeptide(L)'
;YEYYLEKHPKDPDLLRMSKLVDETDRLDAAQLTPDDVENPRDYILLGYTIDSRTGLGSFEDYFHKLVRWLQTKPIADVLRQPEVRERIDRIRNELGEFRELLRRNSFQ
;
A
#
# COMPACT_ATOMS: atom_id res chain seq x y z
N TYR A 1 -7.81 17.58 -0.21
CA TYR A 1 -8.91 16.67 0.11
C TYR A 1 -9.72 17.18 1.30
N GLU A 2 -9.05 17.63 2.37
CA GLU A 2 -9.64 18.33 3.53
C GLU A 2 -10.68 19.41 3.15
N TYR A 3 -10.35 20.28 2.20
CA TYR A 3 -11.28 21.30 1.67
C TYR A 3 -12.67 20.75 1.28
N TYR A 4 -12.73 19.55 0.68
CA TYR A 4 -13.99 18.95 0.26
C TYR A 4 -14.75 18.33 1.43
N LEU A 5 -14.04 17.73 2.39
CA LEU A 5 -14.63 17.23 3.63
C LEU A 5 -15.20 18.37 4.49
N GLU A 6 -14.52 19.51 4.57
CA GLU A 6 -15.04 20.69 5.29
C GLU A 6 -16.35 21.20 4.70
N LYS A 7 -16.47 21.20 3.36
CA LYS A 7 -17.69 21.63 2.67
C LYS A 7 -18.81 20.59 2.69
N HIS A 8 -18.45 19.30 2.72
CA HIS A 8 -19.39 18.18 2.65
C HIS A 8 -19.08 17.10 3.70
N PRO A 9 -19.17 17.41 5.01
CA PRO A 9 -18.67 16.54 6.08
C PRO A 9 -19.48 15.25 6.27
N LYS A 10 -20.64 15.13 5.63
CA LYS A 10 -21.53 13.96 5.69
C LYS A 10 -21.61 13.21 4.36
N ASP A 11 -20.81 13.60 3.37
CA ASP A 11 -20.77 12.89 2.09
C ASP A 11 -20.16 11.49 2.31
N PRO A 12 -20.94 10.42 2.07
CA PRO A 12 -20.50 9.06 2.36
C PRO A 12 -19.36 8.60 1.45
N ASP A 13 -19.28 9.10 0.21
CA ASP A 13 -18.23 8.73 -0.74
C ASP A 13 -16.91 9.40 -0.37
N LEU A 14 -16.96 10.67 0.03
CA LEU A 14 -15.80 11.33 0.61
C LEU A 14 -15.36 10.60 1.88
N LEU A 15 -16.22 10.41 2.88
CA LEU A 15 -15.83 9.74 4.12
C LEU A 15 -15.25 8.33 3.90
N ARG A 16 -15.75 7.59 2.91
CA ARG A 16 -15.21 6.27 2.55
C ARG A 16 -13.77 6.34 2.04
N MET A 17 -13.42 7.39 1.32
CA MET A 17 -12.08 7.57 0.73
C MET A 17 -11.06 8.15 1.72
N SER A 18 -11.48 8.63 2.89
CA SER A 18 -10.60 9.43 3.75
C SER A 18 -9.39 8.66 4.21
N LYS A 19 -9.60 7.43 4.69
CA LYS A 19 -8.52 6.56 5.12
C LYS A 19 -7.54 6.23 3.98
N LEU A 20 -8.01 6.10 2.73
CA LEU A 20 -7.12 5.89 1.59
C LEU A 20 -6.22 7.12 1.37
N VAL A 21 -6.80 8.32 1.40
CA VAL A 21 -6.06 9.58 1.20
C VAL A 21 -5.04 9.78 2.31
N ASP A 22 -5.47 9.65 3.58
CA ASP A 22 -4.60 9.85 4.74
C ASP A 22 -3.40 8.89 4.73
N GLU A 23 -3.63 7.61 4.42
CA GLU A 23 -2.55 6.61 4.36
C GLU A 23 -1.64 6.80 3.15
N THR A 24 -2.17 7.30 2.03
CA THR A 24 -1.36 7.63 0.84
C THR A 24 -0.47 8.83 1.13
N ASP A 25 -1.01 9.89 1.73
CA ASP A 25 -0.24 11.06 2.14
C ASP A 25 0.88 10.67 3.12
N ARG A 26 0.58 9.77 4.07
CA ARG A 26 1.58 9.24 5.03
C ARG A 26 2.71 8.48 4.32
N LEU A 27 2.35 7.63 3.36
CA LEU A 27 3.31 6.84 2.58
C LEU A 27 4.21 7.75 1.71
N ASP A 28 3.62 8.69 0.97
CA ASP A 28 4.33 9.60 0.07
C ASP A 28 5.24 10.57 0.83
N ALA A 29 4.81 11.04 2.00
CA ALA A 29 5.63 11.87 2.89
C ALA A 29 6.68 11.07 3.69
N ALA A 30 6.76 9.74 3.50
CA ALA A 30 7.60 8.82 4.25
C ALA A 30 7.43 8.92 5.79
N GLN A 31 6.23 9.26 6.25
CA GLN A 31 5.88 9.39 7.66
C GLN A 31 5.51 8.03 8.28
N LEU A 32 6.42 7.07 8.14
CA LEU A 32 6.20 5.67 8.54
C LEU A 32 6.84 5.35 9.88
N THR A 33 6.17 4.51 10.67
CA THR A 33 6.75 3.89 11.87
C THR A 33 7.58 2.66 11.51
N PRO A 34 8.46 2.17 12.40
CA PRO A 34 9.16 0.91 12.17
C PRO A 34 8.23 -0.28 11.90
N ASP A 35 7.06 -0.36 12.56
CA ASP A 35 6.09 -1.43 12.30
C ASP A 35 5.42 -1.31 10.93
N ASP A 36 5.21 -0.09 10.42
CA ASP A 36 4.72 0.12 9.05
C ASP A 36 5.70 -0.44 8.00
N VAL A 37 7.00 -0.35 8.29
CA VAL A 37 8.06 -0.85 7.40
C VAL A 37 8.26 -2.36 7.57
N GLU A 38 8.25 -2.85 8.82
CA GLU A 38 8.52 -4.25 9.11
C GLU A 38 7.31 -5.17 8.88
N ASN A 39 6.11 -4.68 9.19
CA ASN A 39 4.85 -5.41 9.13
C ASN A 39 3.75 -4.57 8.46
N PRO A 40 3.96 -4.10 7.21
CA PRO A 40 2.99 -3.26 6.52
C PRO A 40 1.61 -3.92 6.44
N ARG A 41 0.56 -3.11 6.64
CA ARG A 41 -0.85 -3.53 6.58
C ARG A 41 -1.66 -2.62 5.68
N ASP A 42 -2.86 -3.08 5.30
CA ASP A 42 -3.86 -2.30 4.57
C ASP A 42 -3.27 -1.52 3.38
N TYR A 43 -3.40 -0.20 3.40
CA TYR A 43 -3.02 0.71 2.32
C TYR A 43 -1.51 0.85 2.18
N ILE A 44 -0.75 0.83 3.29
CA ILE A 44 0.72 0.84 3.25
C ILE A 44 1.24 -0.42 2.57
N LEU A 45 0.69 -1.59 2.92
CA LEU A 45 1.02 -2.85 2.25
C LEU A 45 0.71 -2.81 0.76
N LEU A 46 -0.47 -2.29 0.39
CA LEU A 46 -0.86 -2.14 -1.00
C LEU A 46 0.09 -1.17 -1.73
N GLY A 47 0.51 -0.10 -1.08
CA GLY A 47 1.50 0.86 -1.58
C GLY A 47 2.83 0.21 -1.95
N TYR A 48 3.32 -0.75 -1.17
CA TYR A 48 4.53 -1.48 -1.56
C TYR A 48 4.36 -2.36 -2.81
N THR A 49 3.14 -2.79 -3.14
CA THR A 49 2.89 -3.59 -4.37
C THR A 49 2.96 -2.80 -5.67
N ILE A 50 2.87 -1.46 -5.58
CA ILE A 50 2.96 -0.55 -6.71
C ILE A 50 4.34 0.12 -6.82
N ASP A 51 5.18 0.03 -5.79
CA ASP A 51 6.47 0.69 -5.79
C ASP A 51 7.35 0.22 -6.96
N SER A 52 7.63 1.11 -7.91
CA SER A 52 8.40 0.81 -9.13
C SER A 52 9.82 0.33 -8.84
N ARG A 53 10.33 0.61 -7.63
CA ARG A 53 11.66 0.18 -7.16
C ARG A 53 11.73 -1.31 -6.86
N THR A 54 10.58 -1.99 -6.71
CA THR A 54 10.50 -3.46 -6.53
C THR A 54 10.70 -4.22 -7.85
N GLY A 55 10.67 -3.54 -9.00
CA GLY A 55 10.86 -4.18 -10.30
C GLY A 55 9.71 -5.12 -10.71
N LEU A 56 8.50 -4.95 -10.15
CA LEU A 56 7.38 -5.88 -10.34
C LEU A 56 6.72 -5.87 -11.73
N GLY A 57 7.13 -5.04 -12.70
CA GLY A 57 6.62 -5.04 -14.08
C GLY A 57 5.12 -4.72 -14.23
N SER A 58 4.68 -4.35 -15.45
CA SER A 58 3.28 -4.00 -15.79
C SER A 58 2.59 -3.03 -14.79
N PHE A 59 3.34 -2.02 -14.33
CA PHE A 59 2.90 -1.09 -13.30
C PHE A 59 1.58 -0.37 -13.67
N GLU A 60 1.47 0.09 -14.91
CA GLU A 60 0.33 0.89 -15.37
C GLU A 60 -1.00 0.11 -15.34
N ASP A 61 -1.02 -1.10 -15.90
CA ASP A 61 -2.22 -1.94 -15.91
C ASP A 61 -2.65 -2.36 -14.51
N TYR A 62 -1.68 -2.71 -13.66
CA TYR A 62 -1.93 -3.06 -12.27
C TYR A 62 -2.49 -1.86 -11.50
N PHE A 63 -1.87 -0.69 -11.64
CA PHE A 63 -2.33 0.54 -11.01
C PHE A 63 -3.77 0.89 -11.42
N HIS A 64 -4.09 0.81 -12.72
CA HIS A 64 -5.46 1.03 -13.20
C HIS A 64 -6.48 0.04 -12.62
N LYS A 65 -6.10 -1.23 -12.40
CA LYS A 65 -6.97 -2.20 -11.71
C LYS A 65 -7.18 -1.82 -10.25
N LEU A 66 -6.13 -1.42 -9.53
CA LEU A 66 -6.23 -0.99 -8.14
C LEU A 66 -7.16 0.22 -7.98
N VAL A 67 -7.02 1.24 -8.82
CA VAL A 67 -7.91 2.42 -8.80
C VAL A 67 -9.37 2.01 -8.97
N ARG A 68 -9.68 1.14 -9.95
CA ARG A 68 -11.05 0.65 -10.18
C ARG A 68 -11.59 -0.16 -9.01
N TRP A 69 -10.77 -0.99 -8.37
CA TRP A 69 -11.20 -1.75 -7.21
C TRP A 69 -11.40 -0.88 -5.98
N LEU A 70 -10.47 0.04 -5.69
CA LEU A 70 -10.57 0.96 -4.55
C LEU A 70 -11.77 1.91 -4.68
N GLN A 71 -12.24 2.21 -5.89
CA GLN A 71 -13.49 2.96 -6.09
C GLN A 71 -14.73 2.22 -5.60
N THR A 72 -14.75 0.89 -5.62
CA THR A 72 -15.99 0.10 -5.42
C THR A 72 -15.93 -0.92 -4.29
N LYS A 73 -14.74 -1.25 -3.78
CA LYS A 73 -14.50 -2.31 -2.80
C LYS A 73 -13.82 -1.78 -1.54
N PRO A 74 -14.00 -2.42 -0.38
CA PRO A 74 -13.17 -2.17 0.79
C PRO A 74 -11.75 -2.73 0.57
N ILE A 75 -10.77 -2.14 1.24
CA ILE A 75 -9.34 -2.54 1.13
C ILE A 75 -9.12 -4.04 1.37
N ALA A 76 -9.84 -4.64 2.32
CA ALA A 76 -9.74 -6.07 2.61
C ALA A 76 -10.06 -6.96 1.40
N ASP A 77 -11.00 -6.55 0.54
CA ASP A 77 -11.35 -7.30 -0.67
C ASP A 77 -10.38 -7.03 -1.83
N VAL A 78 -9.73 -5.86 -1.85
CA VAL A 78 -8.64 -5.56 -2.78
C VAL A 78 -7.42 -6.42 -2.45
N LEU A 79 -7.06 -6.55 -1.17
CA LEU A 79 -5.94 -7.39 -0.72
C LEU A 79 -6.16 -8.89 -0.98
N ARG A 80 -7.42 -9.33 -1.18
CA ARG A 80 -7.75 -10.71 -1.52
C ARG A 80 -7.66 -11.02 -3.02
N GLN A 81 -7.53 -10.00 -3.88
CA GLN A 81 -7.42 -10.24 -5.33
C GLN A 81 -6.18 -11.09 -5.62
N PRO A 82 -6.27 -12.12 -6.50
CA PRO A 82 -5.15 -13.03 -6.75
C PRO A 82 -3.85 -12.32 -7.13
N GLU A 83 -3.94 -11.33 -8.03
CA GLU A 83 -2.80 -10.53 -8.51
C GLU A 83 -2.17 -9.68 -7.40
N VAL A 84 -2.99 -9.15 -6.48
CA VAL A 84 -2.50 -8.38 -5.32
C VAL A 84 -1.81 -9.32 -4.34
N ARG A 85 -2.38 -10.50 -4.09
CA ARG A 85 -1.79 -11.51 -3.21
C ARG A 85 -0.44 -12.01 -3.72
N GLU A 86 -0.32 -12.29 -5.01
CA GLU A 86 0.94 -12.72 -5.63
C GLU A 86 2.05 -11.68 -5.44
N ARG A 87 1.73 -10.39 -5.63
CA ARG A 87 2.67 -9.29 -5.39
C ARG A 87 3.04 -9.15 -3.92
N ILE A 88 2.07 -9.30 -3.01
CA ILE A 88 2.32 -9.28 -1.56
C ILE A 88 3.25 -10.44 -1.15
N ASP A 89 3.00 -11.64 -1.66
CA ASP A 89 3.80 -12.82 -1.33
C ASP A 89 5.24 -12.65 -1.82
N ARG A 90 5.43 -12.08 -3.03
CA ARG A 90 6.75 -11.74 -3.55
C ARG A 90 7.49 -10.72 -2.67
N ILE A 91 6.82 -9.62 -2.28
CA ILE A 91 7.43 -8.61 -1.39
C ILE A 91 7.84 -9.22 -0.05
N ARG A 92 7.00 -10.09 0.53
CA ARG A 92 7.31 -10.75 1.80
C ARG A 92 8.52 -11.67 1.68
N ASN A 93 8.66 -12.38 0.56
CA ASN A 93 9.82 -13.22 0.30
C ASN A 93 11.09 -12.36 0.16
N GLU A 94 11.05 -11.31 -0.66
CA GLU A 94 12.17 -10.37 -0.85
C GLU A 94 12.59 -9.71 0.48
N LEU A 95 11.62 -9.31 1.31
CA LEU A 95 11.89 -8.74 2.63
C LEU A 95 12.52 -9.77 3.59
N GLY A 96 12.11 -11.03 3.51
CA GLY A 96 12.70 -12.13 4.27
C GLY A 96 14.17 -12.34 3.90
N GLU A 97 14.46 -12.45 2.60
CA GLU A 97 15.82 -12.59 2.07
C GLU A 97 16.70 -11.40 2.46
N PHE A 98 16.17 -10.17 2.32
CA PHE A 98 16.90 -8.96 2.69
C PHE A 98 17.24 -8.92 4.19
N ARG A 99 16.31 -9.31 5.07
CA ARG A 99 16.56 -9.42 6.51
C ARG A 99 17.67 -10.41 6.84
N GLU A 100 17.70 -11.56 6.17
CA GLU A 100 18.78 -12.53 6.34
C GLU A 100 20.13 -11.95 5.91
N LEU A 101 20.17 -11.25 4.77
CA LEU A 101 21.39 -10.62 4.26
C LEU A 101 21.91 -9.53 5.23
N LEU A 102 21.03 -8.68 5.77
CA LEU A 102 21.41 -7.70 6.77
C LEU A 102 21.99 -8.38 8.02
N ARG A 103 21.33 -9.41 8.55
CA ARG A 103 21.85 -10.14 9.73
C ARG A 103 23.23 -10.75 9.49
N ARG A 104 23.51 -11.21 8.26
CA ARG A 104 24.81 -11.80 7.89
C ARG A 104 25.93 -10.75 7.74
N ASN A 105 25.61 -9.51 7.34
CA ASN A 105 26.61 -8.50 6.95
C ASN A 105 26.68 -7.27 7.87
N SER A 106 25.70 -7.05 8.76
CA SER A 106 25.65 -5.90 9.67
C SER A 106 26.36 -6.14 11.02
N PHE A 107 26.81 -7.37 11.28
CA PHE A 107 27.69 -7.69 12.40
C PHE A 107 29.08 -8.08 11.84
N GLN A 108 29.88 -7.07 11.52
CA GLN A 108 31.35 -7.15 11.41
C GLN A 108 31.97 -5.97 12.15
#